data_AF-A0A1F9BQF2-F1
#
_entry.id   AF-A0A1F9BQF2-F1
#
_cell.length_a   1.000
_cell.length_b   1.000
_cell.length_c   1.000
_cell.angle_alpha   90.00
_cell.angle_beta   90.00
_cell.angle_gamma   90.00
#
_symmetry.space_group_name_H-M   'P 1'
#
loop_
_entity.id
_entity.type
_entity.pdbx_description
1 polymer ?
#
loop_
_entity_poly.entity_id
_entity_poly.type
_entity_poly.pdbx_seq_one_letter_code
_entity_poly.pdbx_strand_id
1 'polypeptide(L)'
;MRDLSDPLARLDRVLENSLKNYLAAGVFQGGCLLFNSLVDLAGQSPTMSNHVLKGFQAFCALLRQWLEEAEQKGRLRDGLNLPEIATFIVVSLNGAAPLYAASQDPAVWQHTLAQLHFYIDNLRKET
;
A
#
# COMPACT_ATOMS: atom_id res chain seq x y z
N MET A 1 -10.10 -10.65 -5.20
CA MET A 1 -8.68 -10.81 -4.78
C MET A 1 -8.33 -12.26 -4.48
N ARG A 2 -9.21 -13.03 -3.82
CA ARG A 2 -8.97 -14.47 -3.56
C ARG A 2 -8.89 -15.32 -4.82
N ASP A 3 -9.38 -14.81 -5.94
CA ASP A 3 -9.35 -15.48 -7.26
C ASP A 3 -8.00 -15.35 -7.98
N LEU A 4 -7.10 -14.50 -7.49
CA LEU A 4 -5.74 -14.38 -8.00
C LEU A 4 -4.82 -15.34 -7.23
N SER A 5 -4.46 -16.45 -7.88
CA SER A 5 -3.59 -17.48 -7.29
C SER A 5 -2.15 -16.98 -7.05
N ASP A 6 -1.68 -16.03 -7.87
CA ASP A 6 -0.36 -15.42 -7.73
C ASP A 6 -0.39 -14.31 -6.65
N PRO A 7 0.36 -14.45 -5.53
CA PRO A 7 0.44 -13.42 -4.50
C PRO A 7 1.03 -12.10 -4.99
N LEU A 8 1.95 -12.11 -5.96
CA LEU A 8 2.50 -10.86 -6.51
C LEU A 8 1.46 -10.13 -7.38
N ALA A 9 0.64 -10.87 -8.13
CA ALA A 9 -0.48 -10.27 -8.86
C ALA A 9 -1.53 -9.66 -7.92
N ARG A 10 -1.72 -10.23 -6.71
CA ARG A 10 -2.56 -9.62 -5.67
C ARG A 10 -1.98 -8.29 -5.19
N LEU A 11 -0.65 -8.23 -5.03
CA LEU A 11 0.06 -7.02 -4.65
C LEU A 11 -0.09 -5.94 -5.73
N ASP A 12 0.22 -6.25 -6.99
CA ASP A 12 0.06 -5.32 -8.11
C ASP A 12 -1.38 -4.79 -8.18
N ARG A 13 -2.36 -5.69 -8.05
CA ARG A 13 -3.78 -5.31 -8.08
C ARG A 13 -4.17 -4.40 -6.92
N VAL A 14 -3.62 -4.59 -5.72
CA VAL A 14 -3.93 -3.70 -4.59
C VAL A 14 -3.32 -2.32 -4.79
N LEU A 15 -2.12 -2.21 -5.37
CA LEU A 15 -1.51 -0.92 -5.70
C LEU A 15 -2.37 -0.13 -6.68
N GLU A 16 -2.82 -0.77 -7.77
CA GLU A 16 -3.72 -0.17 -8.73
C GLU A 16 -5.03 0.28 -8.07
N ASN A 17 -5.61 -0.58 -7.23
CA ASN A 17 -6.87 -0.25 -6.57
C ASN A 17 -6.72 0.94 -5.63
N SER A 18 -5.64 1.01 -4.86
CA SER A 18 -5.38 2.10 -3.92
C SER A 18 -5.06 3.42 -4.60
N LEU A 19 -4.20 3.42 -5.63
CA LEU A 19 -3.75 4.66 -6.27
C LEU A 19 -4.67 5.11 -7.42
N LYS A 20 -5.03 4.20 -8.33
CA LYS A 20 -5.81 4.55 -9.52
C LYS A 20 -7.32 4.49 -9.25
N ASN A 21 -7.81 3.38 -8.70
CA ASN A 21 -9.26 3.15 -8.61
C ASN A 21 -9.89 3.72 -7.33
N TYR A 22 -9.08 4.19 -6.38
CA TYR A 22 -9.52 4.82 -5.15
C TYR A 22 -9.10 6.29 -5.08
N LEU A 23 -7.79 6.55 -5.05
CA LEU A 23 -7.26 7.91 -4.90
C LEU A 23 -7.53 8.76 -6.15
N ALA A 24 -7.06 8.35 -7.33
CA ALA A 24 -7.24 9.12 -8.57
C ALA A 24 -8.70 9.13 -9.07
N ALA A 25 -9.49 8.12 -8.71
CA ALA A 25 -10.92 8.08 -8.99
C ALA A 25 -11.72 9.07 -8.13
N GLY A 26 -11.08 9.74 -7.16
CA GLY A 26 -11.73 10.75 -6.31
C GLY A 26 -12.86 10.18 -5.46
N VAL A 27 -12.78 8.90 -5.08
CA VAL A 27 -13.78 8.22 -4.23
C VAL A 27 -14.05 9.04 -2.97
N PHE A 28 -12.99 9.64 -2.42
CA PHE A 28 -13.06 10.71 -1.43
C PHE A 28 -12.30 11.93 -1.96
N GLN A 29 -13.00 13.06 -2.08
CA GLN A 29 -12.42 14.29 -2.64
C GLN A 29 -11.21 14.81 -1.84
N GLY A 30 -11.17 14.56 -0.53
CA GLY A 30 -10.06 14.93 0.35
C GLY A 30 -8.87 13.94 0.34
N GLY A 31 -8.84 12.96 -0.56
CA GLY A 31 -7.83 11.90 -0.56
C GLY A 31 -8.20 10.73 0.35
N CYS A 32 -7.21 10.09 0.98
CA CYS A 32 -7.45 8.89 1.79
C CYS A 32 -8.15 9.22 3.12
N LEU A 33 -9.43 8.84 3.25
CA LEU A 33 -10.25 9.10 4.43
C LEU A 33 -9.57 8.60 5.73
N LEU A 34 -9.04 7.38 5.71
CA LEU A 34 -8.46 6.77 6.91
C LEU A 34 -7.15 7.46 7.32
N PHE A 35 -6.35 7.89 6.35
CA PHE A 35 -5.12 8.61 6.64
C PHE A 35 -5.42 10.00 7.24
N ASN A 36 -6.34 10.74 6.64
CA ASN A 36 -6.77 12.04 7.16
C ASN A 36 -7.36 11.90 8.58
N SER A 37 -8.23 10.91 8.78
CA SER A 37 -8.80 10.61 10.10
C SER A 37 -7.72 10.29 11.13
N LEU A 38 -6.68 9.54 10.74
CA LEU A 38 -5.58 9.21 11.63
C LEU A 38 -4.83 10.47 12.09
N VAL A 39 -4.55 11.40 11.17
CA VAL A 39 -3.89 12.67 11.47
C VAL A 39 -4.77 13.54 12.37
N ASP A 40 -6.06 13.68 12.05
CA ASP A 40 -6.98 14.50 12.83
C ASP A 40 -7.19 13.93 14.24
N LEU A 41 -7.36 12.62 14.37
CA LEU A 41 -7.61 11.96 15.66
C LEU A 41 -6.35 11.80 16.51
N ALA A 42 -5.17 11.90 15.91
CA ALA A 42 -3.91 11.85 16.64
C ALA A 42 -3.84 12.99 17.66
N GLY A 43 -3.64 12.64 18.93
CA GLY A 43 -3.63 13.61 20.04
C GLY A 43 -5.02 14.08 20.51
N GLN A 44 -6.10 13.79 19.76
CA GLN A 44 -7.47 14.15 20.16
C GLN A 44 -8.21 12.99 20.82
N SER A 45 -8.10 11.78 20.26
CA SER A 45 -8.81 10.60 20.78
C SER A 45 -7.95 9.34 20.61
N PRO A 46 -7.26 8.90 21.68
CA PRO A 46 -6.45 7.68 21.65
C PRO A 46 -7.26 6.44 21.24
N THR A 47 -8.51 6.33 21.68
CA THR A 47 -9.38 5.20 21.34
C THR A 47 -9.64 5.14 19.83
N MET A 48 -9.99 6.27 19.22
CA MET A 48 -10.33 6.30 17.80
C MET A 48 -9.08 6.21 16.92
N SER A 49 -7.99 6.92 17.27
CA SER A 49 -6.73 6.82 16.53
C SER A 49 -6.17 5.39 16.57
N ASN A 50 -6.25 4.70 17.71
CA ASN A 50 -5.89 3.28 17.82
C ASN A 50 -6.77 2.37 16.96
N HIS A 51 -8.07 2.67 16.83
CA HIS A 51 -8.96 1.89 15.97
C HIS A 51 -8.58 2.02 14.49
N VAL A 52 -8.31 3.24 14.03
CA VAL A 52 -7.84 3.51 12.67
C VAL A 52 -6.46 2.88 12.43
N LEU A 53 -5.54 3.01 13.39
CA LEU A 53 -4.19 2.43 13.32
C LEU A 53 -4.22 0.90 13.18
N LYS A 54 -5.15 0.20 13.85
CA LYS A 54 -5.34 -1.25 13.67
C LYS A 54 -5.66 -1.60 12.22
N GLY A 55 -6.39 -0.76 11.50
CA GLY A 55 -6.64 -0.93 10.07
C GLY A 55 -5.36 -0.90 9.24
N PHE A 56 -4.50 0.09 9.49
CA PHE A 56 -3.18 0.18 8.83
C PHE A 56 -2.28 -1.01 9.17
N GLN A 57 -2.23 -1.42 10.44
CA GLN A 57 -1.46 -2.58 10.88
C GLN A 57 -1.97 -3.87 10.22
N ALA A 58 -3.28 -4.07 10.14
CA ALA A 58 -3.89 -5.20 9.44
C ALA A 58 -3.57 -5.18 7.94
N PHE A 59 -3.54 -4.00 7.33
CA PHE A 59 -3.17 -3.87 5.92
C PHE A 59 -1.69 -4.23 5.68
N CYS A 60 -0.77 -3.74 6.52
CA CYS A 60 0.63 -4.17 6.48
C CYS A 60 0.77 -5.69 6.64
N ALA A 61 0.06 -6.28 7.61
CA ALA A 61 0.07 -7.72 7.85
C ALA A 61 -0.43 -8.52 6.63
N LEU A 62 -1.46 -8.02 5.94
CA LEU A 62 -1.96 -8.63 4.71
C LEU A 62 -0.93 -8.62 3.58
N LEU A 63 -0.27 -7.48 3.34
CA LEU A 63 0.76 -7.40 2.29
C LEU A 63 1.96 -8.30 2.62
N ARG A 64 2.37 -8.32 3.89
CA ARG A 64 3.41 -9.22 4.40
C ARG A 64 3.03 -10.68 4.13
N GLN A 65 1.81 -11.09 4.42
CA GLN A 65 1.35 -12.46 4.17
C GLN A 65 1.50 -12.84 2.69
N TRP A 66 1.15 -11.94 1.76
CA TRP A 66 1.32 -12.23 0.33
C TRP A 66 2.80 -12.29 -0.08
N LEU A 67 3.65 -11.45 0.50
CA LEU A 67 5.10 -11.54 0.29
C LEU A 67 5.67 -12.87 0.81
N GLU A 68 5.25 -13.33 1.99
CA GLU A 68 5.64 -14.62 2.56
C GLU A 68 5.15 -15.79 1.67
N GLU A 69 3.92 -15.73 1.15
CA GLU A 69 3.43 -16.71 0.18
C GLU A 69 4.25 -16.71 -1.12
N ALA A 70 4.73 -15.56 -1.59
CA ALA A 70 5.58 -15.44 -2.78
C ALA A 70 6.98 -16.02 -2.53
N GLU A 71 7.56 -15.76 -1.36
CA GLU A 71 8.83 -16.34 -0.91
C GLU A 71 8.74 -17.88 -0.84
N GLN A 72 7.69 -18.42 -0.21
CA GLN A 72 7.46 -19.88 -0.12
C GLN A 72 7.33 -20.54 -1.50
N LYS A 73 6.83 -19.82 -2.50
CA LYS A 73 6.74 -20.27 -3.90
C LYS A 73 8.05 -20.07 -4.68
N GLY A 74 9.13 -19.62 -4.04
CA GLY A 74 10.43 -19.37 -4.66
C GLY A 74 10.44 -18.20 -5.65
N ARG A 75 9.51 -17.25 -5.52
CA ARG A 75 9.33 -16.13 -6.48
C ARG A 75 10.13 -14.89 -6.09
N LEU A 76 10.56 -14.79 -4.82
CA LEU A 76 11.31 -13.66 -4.29
C LEU A 76 12.78 -14.00 -4.12
N ARG A 77 13.64 -12.97 -4.15
CA ARG A 77 15.06 -13.10 -3.78
C ARG A 77 15.20 -13.53 -2.32
N ASP A 78 16.31 -14.21 -2.02
CA ASP A 78 16.59 -14.69 -0.68
C ASP A 78 17.07 -13.53 0.22
N GLY A 79 16.75 -13.59 1.52
CA GLY A 79 17.23 -12.62 2.52
C GLY A 79 16.47 -11.28 2.58
N LEU A 80 15.27 -11.21 2.00
CA LEU A 80 14.43 -10.01 2.05
C LEU A 80 13.77 -9.83 3.42
N ASN A 81 13.72 -8.59 3.92
CA ASN A 81 12.99 -8.25 5.14
C ASN A 81 11.51 -7.95 4.81
N LEU A 82 10.70 -9.00 4.66
CA LEU A 82 9.30 -8.88 4.24
C LEU A 82 8.43 -7.96 5.12
N PRO A 83 8.58 -7.93 6.47
CA PRO A 83 7.89 -6.97 7.32
C PRO A 83 8.17 -5.50 6.98
N GLU A 84 9.44 -5.15 6.72
CA GLU A 84 9.82 -3.79 6.36
C GLU A 84 9.34 -3.41 4.96
N ILE A 85 9.43 -4.35 4.02
CA ILE A 85 8.93 -4.18 2.65
C ILE A 85 7.42 -3.90 2.65
N ALA A 86 6.64 -4.68 3.41
CA ALA A 86 5.20 -4.46 3.53
C ALA A 86 4.87 -3.08 4.11
N THR A 87 5.62 -2.66 5.14
CA THR A 87 5.45 -1.35 5.76
C THR A 87 5.80 -0.23 4.80
N PHE A 88 6.91 -0.35 4.05
CA PHE A 88 7.32 0.61 3.03
C PHE A 88 6.22 0.81 1.99
N ILE A 89 5.66 -0.28 1.44
CA ILE A 89 4.58 -0.21 0.45
C ILE A 89 3.38 0.56 1.00
N VAL A 90 2.92 0.22 2.22
CA VAL A 90 1.76 0.90 2.84
C VAL A 90 2.06 2.38 3.08
N VAL A 91 3.24 2.74 3.57
CA VAL A 91 3.62 4.14 3.79
C VAL A 91 3.68 4.90 2.48
N SER A 92 4.27 4.34 1.41
CA SER A 92 4.33 4.97 0.08
C SER A 92 2.94 5.21 -0.50
N LEU A 93 2.03 4.24 -0.40
CA LEU A 93 0.63 4.41 -0.84
C LEU A 93 -0.06 5.57 -0.12
N ASN A 94 0.11 5.65 1.20
CA ASN A 94 -0.54 6.68 2.00
C ASN A 94 0.13 8.05 1.87
N GLY A 95 1.44 8.11 1.65
CA GLY A 95 2.16 9.36 1.40
C GLY A 95 1.76 10.04 0.09
N ALA A 96 1.38 9.28 -0.92
CA ALA A 96 0.85 9.82 -2.17
C ALA A 96 -0.51 10.52 -1.99
N ALA A 97 -1.33 10.08 -1.03
CA ALA A 97 -2.69 10.57 -0.85
C ALA A 97 -2.79 12.07 -0.50
N PRO A 98 -2.12 12.60 0.54
CA PRO A 98 -2.19 14.03 0.85
C PRO A 98 -1.51 14.89 -0.22
N LEU A 99 -0.42 14.40 -0.83
CA LEU A 99 0.27 15.12 -1.90
C LEU A 99 -0.63 15.29 -3.12
N TYR A 100 -1.30 14.20 -3.55
CA TYR A 100 -2.26 14.26 -4.65
C TYR A 100 -3.49 15.09 -4.31
N ALA A 101 -4.04 14.95 -3.10
CA ALA A 101 -5.20 15.73 -2.68
C ALA A 101 -4.91 17.25 -2.71
N ALA A 102 -3.70 17.65 -2.30
CA ALA A 102 -3.29 19.04 -2.30
C ALA A 102 -2.94 19.59 -3.70
N SER A 103 -2.28 18.80 -4.54
CA SER A 103 -1.80 19.26 -5.85
C SER A 103 -2.79 19.04 -7.00
N GLN A 104 -3.68 18.06 -6.86
CA GLN A 104 -4.49 17.48 -7.94
C GLN A 104 -3.67 17.02 -9.16
N ASP A 105 -2.35 16.84 -8.99
CA ASP A 105 -1.43 16.47 -10.05
C ASP A 105 -1.41 14.94 -10.24
N PRO A 106 -1.91 14.41 -11.38
CA PRO A 106 -1.91 12.97 -11.63
C PRO A 106 -0.51 12.34 -11.58
N ALA A 107 0.55 13.11 -11.81
CA ALA A 107 1.91 12.62 -11.75
C ALA A 107 2.25 12.03 -10.37
N VAL A 108 1.66 12.53 -9.28
CA VAL A 108 1.90 12.02 -7.93
C VAL A 108 1.54 10.55 -7.79
N TRP A 109 0.30 10.18 -8.15
CA TRP A 109 -0.13 8.79 -8.01
C TRP A 109 0.43 7.91 -9.13
N GLN A 110 0.64 8.45 -10.34
CA GLN A 110 1.23 7.72 -11.47
C GLN A 110 2.69 7.34 -11.19
N HIS A 111 3.51 8.28 -10.75
CA HIS A 111 4.90 8.01 -10.39
C HIS A 111 4.99 7.05 -9.20
N THR A 112 4.15 7.25 -8.16
CA THR A 112 4.13 6.34 -7.01
C THR A 112 3.78 4.91 -7.44
N LEU A 113 2.78 4.74 -8.30
CA LEU A 113 2.38 3.42 -8.82
C LEU A 113 3.52 2.77 -9.63
N ALA A 114 4.12 3.54 -10.55
CA ALA A 114 5.23 3.05 -11.37
C ALA A 114 6.47 2.68 -10.53
N GLN A 115 6.80 3.50 -9.52
CA GLN A 115 7.91 3.23 -8.59
C GLN A 115 7.67 1.98 -7.76
N LEU A 116 6.44 1.78 -7.26
CA LEU A 116 6.09 0.59 -6.49
C LEU A 116 6.10 -0.68 -7.35
N HIS A 117 5.60 -0.64 -8.59
CA HIS A 117 5.73 -1.76 -9.52
C HIS A 117 7.20 -2.08 -9.81
N PHE A 118 8.00 -1.07 -10.17
CA PHE A 118 9.43 -1.26 -10.40
C PHE A 118 10.14 -1.85 -9.17
N TYR A 119 9.82 -1.36 -7.98
CA TYR A 119 10.37 -1.88 -6.73
C TYR A 119 10.00 -3.36 -6.52
N ILE A 120 8.72 -3.73 -6.67
CA ILE A 120 8.25 -5.12 -6.53
C ILE A 120 8.93 -6.04 -7.56
N ASP A 121 9.09 -5.58 -8.80
CA ASP A 121 9.77 -6.35 -9.84
C ASP A 121 11.22 -6.62 -9.47
N ASN A 122 11.90 -5.65 -8.84
CA ASN A 122 13.24 -5.86 -8.30
C ASN A 122 13.25 -6.80 -7.09
N LEU A 123 12.14 -7.12 -6.42
CA LEU A 123 12.12 -8.13 -5.35
C LEU A 123 12.08 -9.56 -5.91
N ARG A 124 11.66 -9.73 -7.17
CA ARG A 124 11.53 -11.04 -7.81
C ARG A 124 12.89 -11.68 -7.99
N LYS A 125 12.95 -13.02 -7.87
CA LYS A 125 14.14 -13.79 -8.21
C LYS A 125 14.33 -13.77 -9.73
N GLU A 126 15.53 -13.49 -10.20
CA GLU A 126 15.86 -13.66 -11.62
C GLU A 126 15.69 -15.15 -11.96
N THR A 127 14.81 -15.44 -12.92
CA THR A 127 14.62 -16.79 -13.49
C THR A 127 15.79 -17.22 -14.34
#